data_AF-A0A0D3RVK1-F1
#
_entry.id   AF-A0A0D3RVK1-F1
#
_cell.length_a   1.000
_cell.length_b   1.000
_cell.length_c   1.000
_cell.angle_alpha   90.00
_cell.angle_beta   90.00
_cell.angle_gamma   90.00
#
_symmetry.space_group_name_H-M   'P 1'
#
loop_
_entity.id
_entity.type
_entity.pdbx_description
1 polymer ?
#
loop_
_entity_poly.entity_id
_entity_poly.type
_entity_poly.pdbx_seq_one_letter_code
_entity_poly.pdbx_strand_id
1 'polypeptide(L)'
;YNPLINAEQSYLHFWLAATVEYLWMSGAVLQDQQADVYPIIYFLIIRTHIKFLKERLQCLRTDPAMSEGKNLEELIKCIEDHRLILNYCDTLRPVVSGTIFTQFLLCGLVIGLAMINLIFFSNVWTSIGTGIFLFCLV
;
A
#
# COMPACT_ATOMS: atom_id res chain seq x y z
N TYR A 1 23.92 -4.67 14.02
CA TYR A 1 24.60 -4.43 15.31
C TYR A 1 23.55 -4.09 16.34
N ASN A 2 23.04 -5.12 17.01
CA ASN A 2 22.09 -4.94 18.10
C ASN A 2 22.86 -4.72 19.41
N PRO A 3 22.79 -3.54 20.05
CA PRO A 3 23.54 -3.27 21.28
C PRO A 3 23.08 -4.11 22.48
N LEU A 4 21.98 -4.85 22.35
CA LEU A 4 21.38 -5.65 23.42
C LEU A 4 21.86 -7.11 23.46
N ILE A 5 22.48 -7.62 22.39
CA ILE A 5 22.93 -9.02 22.29
C ILE A 5 24.35 -9.06 21.72
N ASN A 6 25.31 -9.51 22.54
CA ASN A 6 26.70 -9.71 22.12
C ASN A 6 26.82 -10.95 21.22
N ALA A 7 26.76 -10.75 19.91
CA ALA A 7 26.89 -11.82 18.92
C ALA A 7 28.27 -12.52 18.96
N GLU A 8 29.31 -11.86 19.48
CA GLU A 8 30.68 -12.40 19.53
C GLU A 8 30.96 -13.31 20.75
N GLN A 9 30.04 -13.41 21.72
CA GLN A 9 30.29 -14.16 22.96
C GLN A 9 30.07 -15.67 22.84
N SER A 10 29.17 -16.14 21.96
CA SER A 10 28.87 -17.57 21.78
C SER A 10 28.06 -17.82 20.51
N TYR A 11 28.17 -19.02 19.93
CA TYR A 11 27.35 -19.46 18.78
C TYR A 11 25.83 -19.33 19.04
N LEU A 12 25.37 -19.56 20.28
CA LEU A 12 23.95 -19.38 20.62
C LEU A 12 23.54 -17.89 20.58
N HIS A 13 24.38 -16.98 21.07
CA HIS A 13 24.10 -15.55 21.02
C HIS A 13 24.14 -15.01 19.58
N PHE A 14 25.01 -15.56 18.74
CA PHE A 14 25.02 -15.26 17.30
C PHE A 14 23.71 -15.66 16.61
N TRP A 15 23.25 -16.91 16.77
CA TRP A 15 22.01 -17.38 16.17
C TRP A 15 20.78 -16.63 16.67
N LEU A 16 20.76 -16.27 17.95
CA LEU A 16 19.67 -15.48 18.54
C LEU A 16 19.66 -14.06 17.96
N ALA A 17 20.82 -13.39 17.89
CA ALA A 17 20.93 -12.07 17.27
C ALA A 17 20.49 -12.09 15.80
N ALA A 18 20.96 -13.08 15.03
CA ALA A 18 20.59 -13.24 13.62
C ALA A 18 19.07 -13.45 13.44
N THR A 19 18.46 -14.26 14.30
CA THR A 19 17.00 -14.50 14.25
C THR A 19 16.21 -13.22 14.57
N VAL A 20 16.66 -12.45 15.56
CA VAL A 20 16.02 -11.17 15.91
C VAL A 20 16.17 -10.15 14.79
N GLU A 21 17.36 -10.01 14.20
CA GLU A 21 17.59 -9.11 13.06
C GLU A 21 16.75 -9.53 11.84
N TYR A 22 16.64 -10.83 11.58
CA TYR A 22 15.80 -11.36 10.50
C TYR A 22 14.32 -11.08 10.72
N LEU A 23 13.80 -11.30 11.93
CA LEU A 23 12.39 -11.01 12.26
C LEU A 23 12.10 -9.52 12.15
N TRP A 24 13.03 -8.67 12.61
CA TRP A 24 12.90 -7.22 12.51
C TRP A 24 12.83 -6.76 11.05
N MET A 25 13.78 -7.22 10.23
CA MET A 25 13.81 -6.91 8.80
C MET A 25 12.55 -7.43 8.09
N SER A 26 12.12 -8.65 8.40
CA SER A 26 10.88 -9.22 7.85
C SER A 26 9.66 -8.38 8.24
N GLY A 27 9.61 -7.88 9.47
CA GLY A 27 8.56 -6.98 9.94
C GLY A 27 8.53 -5.66 9.15
N ALA A 28 9.69 -5.05 8.90
CA ALA A 28 9.79 -3.84 8.08
C ALA A 28 9.30 -4.08 6.64
N VAL A 29 9.76 -5.16 6.00
CA VAL A 29 9.33 -5.53 4.64
C VAL A 29 7.82 -5.77 4.58
N LEU A 30 7.24 -6.43 5.58
CA LEU A 30 5.80 -6.62 5.65
C LEU A 30 5.04 -5.30 5.77
N GLN A 31 5.53 -4.34 6.56
CA GLN A 31 4.90 -3.02 6.69
C GLN A 31 4.92 -2.26 5.36
N ASP A 32 6.05 -2.28 4.64
CA ASP A 32 6.15 -1.67 3.31
C ASP A 32 5.20 -2.35 2.31
N GLN A 33 5.17 -3.68 2.30
CA GLN A 33 4.25 -4.43 1.44
C GLN A 33 2.78 -4.13 1.76
N GLN A 34 2.41 -3.98 3.04
CA GLN A 34 1.06 -3.58 3.42
C GLN A 34 0.75 -2.16 2.93
N ALA A 35 1.71 -1.24 3.02
CA ALA A 35 1.59 0.13 2.51
C ALA A 35 1.28 0.18 1.00
N ASP A 36 1.79 -0.77 0.22
CA ASP A 36 1.52 -0.89 -1.21
C ASP A 36 0.16 -1.52 -1.53
N VAL A 37 -0.27 -2.49 -0.72
CA VAL A 37 -1.46 -3.30 -1.01
C VAL A 37 -2.75 -2.64 -0.53
N TYR A 38 -2.72 -1.90 0.60
CA TYR A 38 -3.93 -1.30 1.17
C TYR A 38 -4.67 -0.34 0.21
N PRO A 39 -4.00 0.56 -0.56
CA PRO A 39 -4.69 1.47 -1.47
C PRO A 39 -5.41 0.72 -2.60
N ILE A 40 -4.79 -0.36 -3.09
CA ILE A 40 -5.33 -1.21 -4.15
C ILE A 40 -6.62 -1.88 -3.66
N ILE A 41 -6.60 -2.47 -2.46
CA ILE A 41 -7.78 -3.12 -1.87
C ILE A 41 -8.93 -2.12 -1.70
N TYR A 42 -8.66 -0.94 -1.13
CA TYR A 42 -9.71 0.06 -0.95
C TYR A 42 -10.27 0.56 -2.28
N PHE A 43 -9.43 0.75 -3.30
CA PHE A 43 -9.90 1.14 -4.62
C PHE A 43 -10.79 0.07 -5.27
N LEU A 44 -10.47 -1.21 -5.09
CA LEU A 44 -11.31 -2.33 -5.55
C LEU A 44 -12.67 -2.37 -4.83
N ILE A 45 -12.68 -2.13 -3.52
CA ILE A 45 -13.91 -2.05 -2.73
C ILE A 45 -14.78 -0.89 -3.24
N ILE A 46 -14.23 0.31 -3.38
CA ILE A 46 -14.94 1.49 -3.90
C ILE A 46 -15.51 1.21 -5.30
N ARG A 47 -14.70 0.62 -6.20
CA ARG A 47 -15.14 0.25 -7.55
C ARG A 47 -16.33 -0.71 -7.53
N THR A 48 -16.33 -1.65 -6.59
CA THR A 48 -17.43 -2.61 -6.41
C THR A 48 -18.70 -1.91 -5.94
N HIS A 49 -18.62 -1.02 -4.95
CA HIS A 49 -19.77 -0.23 -4.49
C HIS A 49 -20.34 0.68 -5.60
N ILE A 50 -19.49 1.31 -6.40
CA ILE A 50 -19.93 2.13 -7.55
C ILE A 50 -20.64 1.25 -8.59
N LYS A 51 -20.14 0.04 -8.86
CA LYS A 51 -20.78 -0.89 -9.79
C LYS A 51 -22.17 -1.31 -9.30
N PHE A 52 -22.30 -1.64 -8.03
CA PHE A 52 -23.59 -2.02 -7.43
C PHE A 52 -24.58 -0.85 -7.46
N LEU A 53 -24.12 0.37 -7.15
CA LEU A 53 -24.93 1.58 -7.27
C LEU A 53 -25.42 1.80 -8.71
N LYS A 54 -24.54 1.60 -9.71
CA LYS A 54 -24.89 1.69 -11.12
C LYS A 54 -25.96 0.68 -11.51
N GLU A 55 -25.85 -0.56 -11.05
CA GLU A 55 -26.85 -1.61 -11.30
C GLU A 55 -28.20 -1.23 -10.68
N ARG A 56 -28.23 -0.76 -9.43
CA ARG A 56 -29.46 -0.27 -8.78
C ARG A 56 -30.09 0.90 -9.53
N LEU A 57 -29.27 1.84 -10.00
CA LEU A 57 -29.73 2.98 -10.78
C LEU A 57 -30.33 2.55 -12.13
N GLN A 58 -29.78 1.50 -12.76
CA GLN A 58 -30.31 0.94 -14.00
C GLN A 58 -31.66 0.21 -13.81
N CYS A 59 -31.86 -0.41 -12.64
CA CYS A 59 -33.12 -1.06 -12.27
C CYS A 59 -34.19 -0.07 -11.74
N LEU A 60 -33.86 1.22 -11.64
CA LEU A 60 -34.80 2.23 -11.17
C LEU A 60 -35.96 2.38 -12.17
N ARG A 61 -37.20 2.41 -11.65
CA ARG A 61 -38.43 2.56 -12.44
C ARG A 61 -38.65 1.45 -13.50
N THR A 62 -37.96 0.31 -13.39
CA THR A 62 -38.16 -0.83 -14.29
C THR A 62 -39.39 -1.67 -13.92
N ASP A 63 -39.85 -1.58 -12.66
CA ASP A 63 -41.07 -2.28 -12.21
C ASP A 63 -42.33 -1.39 -12.40
N PRO A 64 -43.24 -1.74 -13.32
CA PRO A 64 -44.48 -1.00 -13.55
C PRO A 64 -45.49 -1.12 -12.39
N ALA A 65 -45.33 -2.06 -11.46
CA ALA A 65 -46.19 -2.21 -10.29
C ALA A 65 -45.76 -1.31 -9.12
N MET A 66 -44.60 -0.65 -9.21
CA MET A 66 -44.04 0.14 -8.12
C MET A 66 -44.57 1.57 -8.12
N SER A 67 -45.16 1.99 -6.99
CA SER A 67 -45.68 3.35 -6.81
C SER A 67 -44.58 4.41 -6.97
N GLU A 68 -44.95 5.59 -7.48
CA GLU A 68 -44.03 6.72 -7.67
C GLU A 68 -43.26 7.11 -6.40
N GLY A 69 -43.94 7.09 -5.23
CA GLY A 69 -43.29 7.39 -3.94
C GLY A 69 -42.17 6.43 -3.58
N LYS A 70 -42.33 5.12 -3.86
CA LYS A 70 -41.27 4.11 -3.65
C LYS A 70 -40.10 4.28 -4.63
N ASN A 71 -40.37 4.66 -5.88
CA ASN A 71 -39.31 4.97 -6.85
C ASN A 71 -38.49 6.20 -6.42
N LEU A 72 -39.15 7.23 -5.88
CA LEU A 72 -38.47 8.41 -5.35
C LEU A 72 -37.61 8.07 -4.13
N GLU A 73 -38.11 7.23 -3.23
CA GLU A 73 -37.36 6.78 -2.05
C GLU A 73 -36.10 5.99 -2.43
N GLU A 74 -36.18 5.08 -3.41
CA GLU A 74 -35.01 4.34 -3.91
C GLU A 74 -33.99 5.25 -4.61
N LEU A 75 -34.44 6.30 -5.30
CA LEU A 75 -33.55 7.31 -5.86
C LEU A 75 -32.80 8.08 -4.76
N ILE A 76 -33.50 8.49 -3.70
CA ILE A 76 -32.90 9.18 -2.55
C ILE A 76 -31.84 8.29 -1.91
N LYS A 77 -32.12 7.00 -1.70
CA LYS A 77 -31.15 6.03 -1.16
C LYS A 77 -29.91 5.91 -2.06
N CYS A 78 -30.08 5.85 -3.38
CA CYS A 78 -28.95 5.81 -4.31
C CYS A 78 -28.08 7.08 -4.22
N ILE A 79 -28.69 8.26 -4.05
CA ILE A 79 -27.95 9.52 -3.87
C ILE A 79 -27.20 9.53 -2.54
N GLU A 80 -27.82 9.02 -1.47
CA GLU A 80 -27.19 8.91 -0.15
C GLU A 80 -26.01 7.95 -0.17
N ASP A 81 -26.16 6.78 -0.80
CA ASP A 81 -25.08 5.81 -1.01
C ASP A 81 -23.92 6.42 -1.82
N HIS A 82 -24.22 7.17 -2.88
CA HIS A 82 -23.20 7.87 -3.66
C HIS A 82 -22.42 8.90 -2.82
N ARG A 83 -23.14 9.67 -1.99
CA ARG A 83 -22.54 10.68 -1.11
C ARG A 83 -21.66 10.03 -0.05
N LEU A 84 -22.05 8.86 0.48
CA LEU A 84 -21.25 8.08 1.41
C LEU A 84 -19.93 7.63 0.76
N ILE A 85 -19.98 7.14 -0.48
CA ILE A 85 -18.78 6.76 -1.25
C ILE A 85 -17.84 7.96 -1.42
N LEU A 86 -18.37 9.14 -1.76
CA LEU A 86 -17.56 10.36 -1.90
C LEU A 86 -16.89 10.76 -0.59
N ASN A 87 -17.62 10.76 0.54
CA ASN A 87 -17.05 11.05 1.85
C ASN A 87 -15.94 10.06 2.23
N TYR A 88 -16.10 8.78 1.88
CA TYR A 88 -15.08 7.75 2.10
C TYR A 88 -13.83 8.03 1.26
N CYS A 89 -14.00 8.35 -0.02
CA CYS A 89 -12.91 8.74 -0.91
C CYS A 89 -12.16 9.98 -0.39
N ASP A 90 -12.87 11.01 0.07
CA ASP A 90 -12.27 12.24 0.58
C ASP A 90 -11.44 12.00 1.85
N THR A 91 -11.86 11.06 2.70
CA THR A 91 -11.12 10.66 3.89
C THR A 91 -9.87 9.85 3.53
N LEU A 92 -9.96 8.97 2.54
CA LEU A 92 -8.87 8.09 2.12
C LEU A 92 -7.80 8.82 1.28
N ARG A 93 -8.22 9.81 0.48
CA ARG A 93 -7.37 10.58 -0.44
C ARG A 93 -6.10 11.15 0.19
N PRO A 94 -6.13 11.87 1.34
CA PRO A 94 -4.92 12.41 1.95
C PRO A 94 -3.97 11.31 2.44
N VAL A 95 -4.50 10.19 2.95
CA VAL A 95 -3.70 9.06 3.45
C VAL A 95 -2.96 8.39 2.29
N VAL A 96 -3.69 8.00 1.24
CA VAL A 96 -3.11 7.35 0.06
C VAL A 96 -2.13 8.27 -0.67
N SER A 97 -2.47 9.55 -0.83
CA SER A 97 -1.56 10.52 -1.44
C SER A 97 -0.28 10.70 -0.62
N GLY A 98 -0.39 10.70 0.71
CA GLY A 98 0.76 10.84 1.61
C GLY A 98 1.69 9.63 1.56
N THR A 99 1.15 8.42 1.56
CA THR A 99 1.98 7.21 1.48
C THR A 99 2.67 7.08 0.13
N ILE A 100 1.93 7.31 -0.97
CA ILE A 100 2.51 7.27 -2.32
C ILE A 100 3.64 8.28 -2.45
N PHE A 101 3.43 9.52 -1.99
CA PHE A 101 4.48 10.54 -2.01
C PHE A 101 5.73 10.11 -1.21
N THR A 102 5.51 9.58 -0.01
CA THR A 102 6.61 9.12 0.86
C THR A 102 7.38 7.96 0.23
N GLN A 103 6.67 6.97 -0.34
CA GLN A 103 7.30 5.83 -1.03
C GLN A 103 8.12 6.27 -2.23
N PHE A 104 7.57 7.12 -3.10
CA PHE A 104 8.32 7.63 -4.25
C PHE A 104 9.55 8.44 -3.84
N LEU A 105 9.44 9.24 -2.78
CA LEU A 105 10.57 10.01 -2.25
C LEU A 105 11.65 9.10 -1.67
N LEU A 106 11.27 8.11 -0.87
CA LEU A 106 12.21 7.16 -0.27
C LEU A 106 12.88 6.29 -1.33
N CYS A 107 12.12 5.72 -2.27
CA CYS A 107 12.68 4.95 -3.39
C CYS A 107 13.64 5.83 -4.22
N GLY A 108 13.27 7.07 -4.53
CA GLY A 108 14.12 8.00 -5.26
C GLY A 108 15.44 8.30 -4.53
N LEU A 109 15.39 8.52 -3.22
CA LEU A 109 16.58 8.73 -2.39
C LEU A 109 17.47 7.48 -2.33
N VAL A 110 16.88 6.30 -2.12
CA VAL A 110 17.61 5.03 -2.06
C VAL A 110 18.31 4.76 -3.39
N ILE A 111 17.60 4.93 -4.52
CA ILE A 111 18.19 4.80 -5.86
C ILE A 111 19.31 5.83 -6.06
N GLY A 112 19.09 7.09 -5.68
CA GLY A 112 20.07 8.17 -5.81
C GLY A 112 21.36 7.90 -5.04
N LEU A 113 21.24 7.49 -3.77
CA LEU A 113 22.38 7.14 -2.92
C LEU A 113 23.09 5.87 -3.43
N ALA A 114 22.34 4.87 -3.90
CA ALA A 114 22.90 3.67 -4.50
C ALA A 114 23.71 3.99 -5.78
N MET A 115 23.23 4.89 -6.63
CA MET A 115 23.97 5.36 -7.81
C MET A 115 25.26 6.11 -7.44
N ILE A 116 25.23 7.00 -6.44
CA ILE A 116 26.44 7.69 -5.96
C ILE A 116 27.46 6.67 -5.44
N ASN A 117 27.01 5.69 -4.65
CA ASN A 117 27.87 4.63 -4.14
C ASN A 117 28.50 3.81 -5.27
N LEU A 118 27.72 3.48 -6.31
CA LEU A 118 28.21 2.78 -7.50
C LEU A 118 29.31 3.54 -8.23
N ILE A 119 29.14 4.84 -8.42
CA ILE A 119 30.05 5.67 -9.22
C ILE A 119 31.36 5.97 -8.47
N PHE A 120 31.30 6.21 -7.16
CA PHE A 120 32.44 6.73 -6.40
C PHE A 120 33.18 5.71 -5.54
N PHE A 121 32.51 4.66 -5.05
CA PHE A 121 33.05 3.79 -3.98
C PHE A 121 33.04 2.30 -4.30
N SER A 122 32.46 1.88 -5.44
CA SER A 122 32.20 0.46 -5.67
C SER A 122 33.40 -0.29 -6.28
N ASN A 123 33.77 -1.39 -5.63
CA ASN A 123 34.53 -2.49 -6.24
C ASN A 123 33.58 -3.37 -7.07
N VAL A 124 34.10 -4.17 -8.01
CA VAL A 124 33.30 -5.02 -8.92
C VAL A 124 32.22 -5.84 -8.19
N TRP A 125 32.55 -6.42 -7.03
CA TRP A 125 31.62 -7.21 -6.21
C TRP A 125 30.49 -6.40 -5.55
N THR A 126 30.82 -5.23 -4.99
CA THR A 126 29.81 -4.30 -4.44
C THR A 126 28.96 -3.66 -5.54
N SER A 127 29.52 -3.52 -6.74
CA SER A 127 28.83 -3.03 -7.93
C SER A 127 27.72 -4.00 -8.36
N ILE A 128 28.05 -5.29 -8.43
CA ILE A 128 27.09 -6.35 -8.75
C ILE A 128 25.98 -6.42 -7.70
N GLY A 129 26.32 -6.37 -6.41
CA GLY A 129 25.34 -6.38 -5.33
C GLY A 129 24.37 -5.19 -5.39
N THR A 130 24.90 -3.98 -5.62
CA THR A 130 24.08 -2.76 -5.72
C THR A 130 23.25 -2.74 -7.01
N GLY A 131 23.77 -3.30 -8.10
CA GLY A 131 23.03 -3.45 -9.37
C GLY A 131 21.84 -4.41 -9.27
N ILE A 132 22.01 -5.56 -8.60
CA ILE A 132 20.91 -6.50 -8.34
C ILE A 132 19.86 -5.85 -7.43
N PHE A 133 20.30 -5.13 -6.39
CA PHE A 133 19.41 -4.39 -5.50
C PHE A 133 18.57 -3.35 -6.25
N LEU A 134 19.20 -2.55 -7.13
CA LEU A 134 18.49 -1.58 -7.97
C LEU A 134 17.50 -2.24 -8.94
N PHE A 135 17.86 -3.39 -9.52
CA PHE A 135 16.95 -4.14 -10.39
C PHE A 135 15.74 -4.70 -9.64
N CYS A 136 15.90 -5.17 -8.40
CA CYS A 136 14.79 -5.64 -7.58
C CYS A 136 13.89 -4.53 -7.03
N LEU A 137 14.38 -3.28 -6.99
CA LEU A 137 13.65 -2.12 -6.48
C LEU A 137 12.74 -1.49 -7.56
N VAL A 138 13.06 -1.70 -8.84
CA VAL A 138 12.28 -1.29 -10.02
C VAL A 138 11.21 -2.33 -10.37
#